data_AF-A0AA39TBN3-F1
#
_entry.id   AF-A0AA39TBN3-F1
#
_cell.length_a   1.000
_cell.length_b   1.000
_cell.length_c   1.000
_cell.angle_alpha   90.00
_cell.angle_beta   90.00
_cell.angle_gamma   90.00
#
_symmetry.space_group_name_H-M   'P 1'
#
loop_
_entity.id
_entity.type
_entity.pdbx_description
1 polymer ?
#
loop_
_entity_poly.entity_id
_entity_poly.type
_entity_poly.pdbx_seq_one_letter_code
_entity_poly.pdbx_strand_id
1 'polypeptide(L)'
;MDDDRSVFYSPILYSALSSANSRHLIQPDIDGGLLTPSDYKTLQNYFNEKPISAPNVWSVAIGVLAIQAIRVLDRQATPFWRKPWTFAVVTGASAAPLIYFRKVDLDMQNDVLQRLENPEGVKQTYINAKARFAHATAPNSESHPDEPPPALGHRPMPFVTSTPSAAPTTVSSRWDQIRAANARNSGTSSWDTLRQSHERVSVQRSQFGASTNPDEFARNDQATEQARFDALLEQERNFGQTSNEFQKKK
;
A
#
# COMPACT_ATOMS: atom_id res chain seq x y z
N MET A 1 15.82 20.14 6.81
CA MET A 1 16.36 18.99 7.55
C MET A 1 15.27 17.96 7.91
N ASP A 2 14.03 18.11 7.42
CA ASP A 2 12.91 17.24 7.81
C ASP A 2 12.66 16.04 6.87
N ASP A 3 13.30 15.98 5.69
CA ASP A 3 12.99 14.94 4.68
C ASP A 3 13.49 13.53 5.05
N ASP A 4 14.62 13.43 5.74
CA ASP A 4 15.30 12.14 5.99
C ASP A 4 14.49 11.20 6.90
N ARG A 5 13.63 11.76 7.75
CA ARG A 5 12.82 10.98 8.70
C ARG A 5 11.46 10.58 8.13
N SER A 6 11.02 11.22 7.05
CA SER A 6 9.72 10.95 6.42
C SER A 6 9.61 9.53 5.85
N VAL A 7 10.76 8.93 5.49
CA VAL A 7 10.89 7.58 4.94
C VAL A 7 10.31 6.53 5.89
N PHE A 8 10.55 6.67 7.21
CA PHE A 8 10.10 5.72 8.23
C PHE A 8 8.61 5.83 8.57
N TYR A 9 7.94 6.91 8.14
CA TYR A 9 6.49 7.08 8.26
C TYR A 9 5.73 6.62 7.01
N SER A 10 6.44 6.14 5.98
CA SER A 10 5.76 5.78 4.75
C SER A 10 4.96 4.48 4.91
N PRO A 11 3.64 4.51 4.67
CA PRO A 11 2.83 3.30 4.64
C PRO A 11 3.28 2.33 3.53
N ILE A 12 3.98 2.83 2.52
CA ILE A 12 4.51 2.04 1.40
C ILE A 12 5.70 1.18 1.87
N LEU A 13 6.65 1.75 2.62
CA LEU A 13 7.74 0.95 3.19
C LEU A 13 7.23 0.01 4.27
N TYR A 14 6.31 0.47 5.13
CA TYR A 14 5.71 -0.39 6.15
C TYR A 14 5.06 -1.62 5.50
N SER A 15 4.20 -1.43 4.50
CA SER A 15 3.57 -2.55 3.81
C SER A 15 4.61 -3.43 3.12
N ALA A 16 5.56 -2.86 2.38
CA ALA A 16 6.58 -3.61 1.66
C ALA A 16 7.55 -4.42 2.56
N LEU A 17 7.79 -3.98 3.79
CA LEU A 17 8.67 -4.66 4.75
C LEU A 17 7.93 -5.60 5.71
N SER A 18 6.68 -5.29 6.08
CA SER A 18 5.87 -6.11 6.99
C SER A 18 5.14 -7.25 6.30
N SER A 19 4.74 -7.08 5.03
CA SER A 19 3.93 -8.05 4.31
C SER A 19 4.72 -8.81 3.25
N ALA A 20 4.59 -10.14 3.27
CA ALA A 20 5.14 -11.01 2.24
C ALA A 20 4.64 -10.64 0.83
N ASN A 21 3.40 -10.15 0.71
CA ASN A 21 2.79 -9.83 -0.59
C ASN A 21 3.44 -8.64 -1.27
N SER A 22 4.05 -7.71 -0.53
CA SER A 22 4.67 -6.49 -1.06
C SER A 22 6.20 -6.53 -1.05
N ARG A 23 6.80 -7.67 -0.70
CA ARG A 23 8.25 -7.91 -0.78
C ARG A 23 8.80 -7.69 -2.19
N HIS A 24 8.01 -8.00 -3.21
CA HIS A 24 8.38 -7.77 -4.61
C HIS A 24 8.67 -6.29 -4.94
N LEU A 25 8.15 -5.34 -4.15
CA LEU A 25 8.40 -3.90 -4.35
C LEU A 25 9.82 -3.49 -3.93
N ILE A 26 10.47 -4.25 -3.05
CA ILE A 26 11.81 -3.95 -2.51
C ILE A 26 12.85 -4.96 -3.01
N GLN A 27 12.42 -6.16 -3.44
CA GLN A 27 13.32 -7.23 -3.90
C GLN A 27 14.37 -6.77 -4.94
N PRO A 28 14.04 -5.95 -5.97
CA PRO A 28 15.04 -5.49 -6.91
C PRO A 28 16.14 -4.60 -6.29
N ASP A 29 15.83 -3.90 -5.20
CA ASP A 29 16.80 -3.06 -4.50
C ASP A 29 17.70 -3.90 -3.56
N ILE A 30 17.18 -5.03 -3.06
CA ILE A 30 17.98 -6.04 -2.34
C ILE A 30 18.94 -6.73 -3.32
N ASP A 31 18.41 -7.21 -4.44
CA ASP A 31 19.19 -7.93 -5.46
C ASP A 31 20.23 -7.01 -6.12
N GLY A 32 19.90 -5.72 -6.25
CA GLY A 32 20.82 -4.68 -6.74
C GLY A 32 21.88 -4.23 -5.73
N GLY A 33 21.87 -4.77 -4.51
CA GLY A 33 22.81 -4.39 -3.44
C GLY A 33 22.61 -2.98 -2.89
N LEU A 34 21.50 -2.32 -3.25
CA LEU A 34 21.15 -0.99 -2.75
C LEU A 34 20.68 -1.06 -1.29
N LEU A 35 19.96 -2.13 -0.94
CA LEU A 35 19.58 -2.45 0.43
C LEU A 35 20.40 -3.64 0.92
N THR A 36 21.23 -3.45 1.94
CA THR A 36 22.02 -4.55 2.50
C THR A 36 21.10 -5.55 3.23
N PRO A 37 21.46 -6.84 3.29
CA PRO A 37 20.69 -7.83 4.06
C PRO A 37 20.60 -7.48 5.56
N SER A 38 21.63 -6.81 6.10
CA SER A 38 21.67 -6.32 7.48
C SER A 38 20.64 -5.21 7.70
N ASP A 39 20.59 -4.22 6.82
CA ASP A 39 19.63 -3.12 6.88
C ASP A 39 18.19 -3.62 6.74
N TYR A 40 17.97 -4.57 5.83
CA TYR A 40 16.66 -5.22 5.67
C TYR A 40 16.19 -5.87 6.98
N LYS A 41 17.06 -6.63 7.66
CA LYS A 41 16.72 -7.28 8.93
C LYS A 41 16.46 -6.27 10.04
N THR A 42 17.26 -5.20 10.11
CA THR A 42 17.09 -4.11 11.08
C THR A 42 15.75 -3.41 10.88
N LEU A 43 15.38 -3.09 9.63
CA LEU A 43 14.09 -2.50 9.29
C LEU A 43 12.93 -3.46 9.57
N GLN A 44 13.06 -4.74 9.22
CA GLN A 44 12.04 -5.74 9.48
C GLN A 44 11.77 -5.91 10.97
N ASN A 45 12.84 -5.97 11.79
CA ASN A 45 12.70 -6.00 13.25
C ASN A 45 12.03 -4.72 13.76
N TYR A 46 12.45 -3.54 13.30
CA TYR A 46 11.80 -2.28 13.68
C TYR A 46 10.29 -2.29 13.38
N PHE A 47 9.88 -2.74 12.19
CA PHE A 47 8.46 -2.74 11.81
C PHE A 47 7.62 -3.83 12.49
N ASN A 48 8.22 -4.96 12.85
CA ASN A 48 7.57 -6.04 13.60
C ASN A 48 7.49 -5.75 15.10
N GLU A 49 8.55 -5.17 15.67
CA GLU A 49 8.64 -4.79 17.08
C GLU A 49 7.93 -3.48 17.36
N LYS A 50 7.73 -2.61 16.35
CA LYS A 50 6.89 -1.43 16.50
C LYS A 50 5.54 -1.94 16.96
N PRO A 51 5.14 -1.69 18.23
CA PRO A 51 3.79 -1.98 18.62
C PRO A 51 2.95 -1.24 17.60
N ILE A 52 1.94 -1.90 17.03
CA ILE A 52 0.87 -1.22 16.32
C ILE A 52 0.23 -0.36 17.39
N SER A 53 0.89 0.76 17.71
CA SER A 53 0.26 1.84 18.41
C SER A 53 -0.80 2.20 17.40
N ALA A 54 -2.02 1.83 17.71
CA ALA A 54 -3.15 2.59 17.28
C ALA A 54 -3.21 3.75 18.28
N PRO A 55 -2.33 4.79 18.17
CA PRO A 55 -2.40 5.92 19.07
C PRO A 55 -3.79 6.54 18.96
N ASN A 56 -4.43 6.42 17.80
CA ASN A 56 -5.79 6.87 17.54
C ASN A 56 -6.83 6.11 18.38
N VAL A 57 -6.72 4.80 18.57
CA VAL A 57 -7.74 4.03 19.31
C VAL A 57 -7.59 4.23 20.83
N TRP A 58 -6.37 4.16 21.35
CA TRP A 58 -6.13 4.33 22.78
C TRP A 58 -6.28 5.79 23.24
N SER A 59 -5.86 6.78 22.44
CA SER A 59 -6.09 8.20 22.79
C SER A 59 -7.56 8.58 22.75
N VAL A 60 -8.33 8.04 21.79
CA VAL A 60 -9.79 8.21 21.76
C VAL A 60 -10.43 7.53 22.97
N ALA A 61 -10.02 6.32 23.33
CA ALA A 61 -10.55 5.63 24.52
C ALA A 61 -10.26 6.42 25.81
N ILE A 62 -9.04 6.93 26.00
CA ILE A 62 -8.68 7.76 27.16
C ILE A 62 -9.46 9.08 27.15
N GLY A 63 -9.62 9.72 25.98
CA GLY A 63 -10.42 10.93 25.83
C GLY A 63 -11.89 10.71 26.18
N VAL A 64 -12.49 9.60 25.72
CA VAL A 64 -13.88 9.23 26.03
C VAL A 64 -14.03 8.92 27.52
N LEU A 65 -13.10 8.18 28.12
CA LEU A 65 -13.12 7.90 29.56
C LEU A 65 -12.98 9.18 30.40
N ALA A 66 -12.12 10.12 30.00
CA ALA A 66 -11.99 11.41 30.66
C ALA A 66 -13.30 12.21 30.60
N ILE A 67 -13.95 12.28 29.43
CA ILE A 67 -15.25 12.96 29.27
C ILE A 67 -16.33 12.31 30.14
N GLN A 68 -16.35 10.97 30.23
CA GLN A 68 -17.34 10.26 31.05
C GLN A 68 -17.09 10.44 32.54
N ALA A 69 -15.84 10.42 32.99
CA ALA A 69 -15.48 10.73 34.37
C ALA A 69 -15.92 12.15 34.76
N ILE A 70 -15.66 13.13 33.88
CA ILE A 70 -16.11 14.52 34.03
C ILE A 70 -17.64 14.60 34.18
N ARG A 71 -18.43 13.90 33.34
CA ARG A 71 -19.89 13.91 33.43
C ARG A 71 -20.43 13.28 34.73
N VAL A 72 -19.77 12.26 35.25
CA VAL A 72 -20.16 11.62 36.52
C VAL A 72 -19.85 12.56 37.70
N LEU A 73 -18.70 13.25 37.68
CA LEU A 73 -18.31 14.22 38.69
C LEU A 73 -19.20 15.49 38.69
N ASP A 74 -19.62 15.97 37.52
CA ASP A 74 -20.47 17.18 37.39
C ASP A 74 -21.91 16.96 37.89
N ARG A 75 -22.35 15.69 37.99
CA ARG A 75 -23.65 15.33 38.57
C ARG A 75 -23.68 15.41 40.10
N GLN A 76 -22.53 15.44 40.78
CA GLN A 76 -22.45 15.28 42.25
C GLN A 76 -21.94 16.52 43.01
N ALA A 77 -21.34 17.52 42.35
CA ALA A 77 -20.84 18.71 43.04
C ALA A 77 -20.89 19.96 42.15
N THR A 78 -20.90 21.13 42.80
CA THR A 78 -20.90 22.46 42.19
C THR A 78 -19.96 22.55 40.98
N PRO A 79 -20.34 23.28 39.91
CA PRO A 79 -19.69 23.20 38.60
C PRO A 79 -18.22 23.62 38.70
N PHE A 80 -17.33 22.62 38.77
CA PHE A 80 -15.89 22.78 38.90
C PHE A 80 -15.27 23.47 37.66
N TRP A 81 -16.00 23.46 36.54
CA TRP A 81 -15.73 24.19 35.30
C TRP A 81 -15.61 25.71 35.45
N ARG A 82 -16.02 26.30 36.58
CA ARG A 82 -15.80 27.73 36.84
C ARG A 82 -14.34 28.09 37.11
N LYS A 83 -13.47 27.10 37.35
CA LYS A 83 -12.05 27.35 37.65
C LYS A 83 -11.18 27.04 36.43
N PRO A 84 -10.40 28.02 35.91
CA PRO A 84 -9.62 27.86 34.68
C PRO A 84 -8.56 26.75 34.72
N TRP A 85 -8.10 26.35 35.91
CA TRP A 85 -7.12 25.25 36.05
C TRP A 85 -7.68 23.88 35.64
N THR A 86 -9.00 23.66 35.71
CA THR A 86 -9.61 22.37 35.33
C THR A 86 -9.48 22.08 33.84
N PHE A 87 -9.64 23.12 32.99
CA PHE A 87 -9.36 23.03 31.56
C PHE A 87 -7.89 22.70 31.27
N ALA A 88 -6.95 23.27 32.06
CA ALA A 88 -5.53 22.98 31.90
C ALA A 88 -5.19 21.52 32.22
N VAL A 89 -5.80 20.95 33.28
CA VAL A 89 -5.59 19.54 33.65
C VAL A 89 -6.18 18.60 32.60
N VAL A 90 -7.39 18.85 32.10
CA VAL A 90 -8.02 18.01 31.07
C VAL A 90 -7.25 18.08 29.75
N THR A 91 -6.81 19.27 29.35
CA THR A 91 -6.01 19.45 28.13
C THR A 91 -4.62 18.85 28.27
N GLY A 92 -4.00 18.96 29.45
CA GLY A 92 -2.70 18.35 29.74
C GLY A 92 -2.77 16.81 29.72
N ALA A 93 -3.82 16.23 30.31
CA ALA A 93 -4.02 14.79 30.35
C ALA A 93 -4.27 14.17 28.97
N SER A 94 -4.89 14.89 28.04
CA SER A 94 -5.10 14.42 26.67
C SER A 94 -3.88 14.58 25.77
N ALA A 95 -3.08 15.63 25.96
CA ALA A 95 -1.88 15.88 25.16
C ALA A 95 -0.65 15.06 25.61
N ALA A 96 -0.51 14.78 26.91
CA ALA A 96 0.66 14.08 27.45
C ALA A 96 0.92 12.69 26.83
N PRO A 97 -0.09 11.83 26.59
CA PRO A 97 0.11 10.57 25.89
C PRO A 97 0.62 10.78 24.46
N LEU A 98 0.08 11.75 23.72
CA LEU A 98 0.51 12.02 22.33
C LEU A 98 1.97 12.46 22.28
N ILE A 99 2.41 13.31 23.22
CA ILE A 99 3.80 13.76 23.32
C ILE A 99 4.70 12.59 23.71
N TYR A 100 4.29 11.77 24.68
CA TYR A 100 5.05 10.60 25.11
C TYR A 100 5.24 9.59 23.98
N PHE A 101 4.16 9.20 23.30
CA PHE A 101 4.24 8.28 22.16
C PHE A 101 5.11 8.83 21.03
N ARG A 102 5.03 10.14 20.77
CA ARG A 102 5.89 10.77 19.76
C ARG A 102 7.36 10.76 20.14
N LYS A 103 7.70 10.91 21.43
CA LYS A 103 9.08 10.76 21.90
C LYS A 103 9.59 9.32 21.72
N VAL A 104 8.81 8.32 22.16
CA VAL A 104 9.19 6.91 22.03
C VAL A 104 9.42 6.54 20.56
N ASP A 105 8.57 7.01 19.63
CA ASP A 105 8.75 6.73 18.20
C ASP A 105 10.02 7.41 17.64
N LEU A 106 10.32 8.65 18.07
CA LEU A 106 11.53 9.37 17.67
C LEU A 106 12.81 8.69 18.19
N ASP A 107 12.80 8.20 19.42
CA ASP A 107 13.96 7.51 20.01
C ASP A 107 14.22 6.20 19.28
N MET A 108 13.17 5.44 18.98
CA MET A 108 13.27 4.18 18.22
C MET A 108 13.75 4.43 16.78
N GLN A 109 13.31 5.51 16.13
CA GLN A 109 13.82 5.91 14.82
C GLN A 109 15.30 6.27 14.85
N ASN A 110 15.73 6.99 15.88
CA ASN A 110 17.12 7.41 16.00
C ASN A 110 18.05 6.20 16.24
N ASP A 111 17.60 5.23 17.05
CA ASP A 111 18.32 3.97 17.24
C ASP A 111 18.44 3.18 15.93
N VAL A 112 17.37 3.07 15.14
CA VAL A 112 17.43 2.42 13.81
C VAL A 112 18.36 3.15 12.86
N LEU A 113 18.30 4.48 12.80
CA LEU A 113 19.20 5.30 11.98
C LEU A 113 20.67 5.11 12.32
N GLN A 114 20.99 4.89 13.60
CA GLN A 114 22.36 4.62 14.03
C GLN A 114 22.83 3.19 13.71
N ARG A 115 21.90 2.24 13.59
CA ARG A 115 22.19 0.82 13.29
C ARG A 115 22.24 0.51 11.79
N LEU A 116 21.70 1.40 10.96
CA LEU A 116 21.72 1.28 9.51
C LEU A 116 23.16 1.42 8.98
N GLU A 117 23.62 0.42 8.24
CA GLU A 117 24.92 0.42 7.58
C GLU A 117 24.91 1.38 6.39
N ASN A 118 23.80 1.43 5.64
CA ASN A 118 23.62 2.33 4.50
C ASN A 118 22.29 3.10 4.55
N PRO A 119 22.22 4.23 5.28
CA PRO A 119 20.98 5.02 5.37
C PRO A 119 20.56 5.62 4.02
N GLU A 120 21.50 5.96 3.14
CA GLU A 120 21.20 6.51 1.81
C GLU A 120 20.58 5.44 0.88
N GLY A 121 21.05 4.18 0.99
CA GLY A 121 20.46 3.05 0.28
C GLY A 121 18.99 2.82 0.64
N VAL A 122 18.64 2.98 1.92
CA VAL A 122 17.24 2.90 2.38
C VAL A 122 16.38 4.02 1.80
N LYS A 123 16.88 5.26 1.78
CA LYS A 123 16.17 6.39 1.18
C LYS A 123 15.90 6.16 -0.29
N GLN A 124 16.90 5.70 -1.04
CA GLN A 124 16.73 5.42 -2.46
C GLN A 124 15.78 4.25 -2.71
N THR A 125 15.87 3.20 -1.89
CA THR A 125 14.93 2.07 -1.89
C THR A 125 13.49 2.55 -1.69
N TYR A 126 13.28 3.49 -0.76
CA TYR A 126 11.96 4.08 -0.57
C TYR A 126 11.44 4.81 -1.81
N ILE A 127 12.27 5.65 -2.43
CA ILE A 127 11.89 6.39 -3.64
C ILE A 127 11.52 5.40 -4.77
N ASN A 128 12.34 4.36 -4.95
CA ASN A 128 12.10 3.30 -5.93
C ASN A 128 10.80 2.54 -5.63
N ALA A 129 10.59 2.12 -4.38
CA ALA A 129 9.39 1.42 -3.95
C ALA A 129 8.14 2.28 -4.13
N LYS A 130 8.21 3.58 -3.81
CA LYS A 130 7.12 4.54 -4.03
C LYS A 130 6.80 4.69 -5.52
N ALA A 131 7.81 4.77 -6.38
CA ALA A 131 7.60 4.80 -7.83
C ALA A 131 6.94 3.50 -8.33
N ARG A 132 7.41 2.33 -7.89
CA ARG A 132 6.84 1.02 -8.24
C ARG A 132 5.40 0.88 -7.77
N PHE A 133 5.09 1.32 -6.55
CA PHE A 133 3.74 1.32 -6.00
C PHE A 133 2.80 2.24 -6.79
N ALA A 134 3.26 3.44 -7.17
CA ALA A 134 2.50 4.35 -8.01
C ALA A 134 2.22 3.76 -9.40
N HIS A 135 3.18 3.05 -9.99
CA HIS A 135 2.98 2.32 -11.25
C HIS A 135 1.99 1.16 -11.13
N ALA A 136 2.01 0.42 -10.01
CA ALA A 136 1.08 -0.68 -9.77
C ALA A 136 -0.35 -0.22 -9.48
N THR A 137 -0.51 1.00 -8.94
CA THR A 137 -1.82 1.56 -8.54
C THR A 137 -2.41 2.48 -9.61
N ALA A 138 -1.65 2.82 -10.65
CA ALA A 138 -2.18 3.61 -11.75
C ALA A 138 -3.34 2.83 -12.42
N PRO A 139 -4.55 3.41 -12.51
CA PRO A 139 -5.65 2.75 -13.18
C PRO A 139 -5.23 2.45 -14.62
N ASN A 140 -5.41 1.20 -15.03
CA ASN A 140 -5.23 0.76 -16.41
C ASN A 140 -5.98 1.74 -17.33
N SER A 141 -5.25 2.65 -17.99
CA SER A 141 -5.73 3.24 -19.23
C SER A 141 -5.69 2.11 -20.25
N GLU A 142 -6.75 1.31 -20.24
CA GLU A 142 -7.06 0.28 -21.22
C GLU A 142 -7.05 0.96 -22.59
N SER A 143 -5.96 0.78 -23.34
CA SER A 143 -5.88 1.20 -24.72
C SER A 143 -6.81 0.29 -25.52
N HIS A 144 -8.02 0.80 -25.77
CA HIS A 144 -9.08 0.17 -26.55
C HIS A 144 -8.56 -0.23 -27.94
N PRO A 145 -8.55 -1.52 -28.31
CA PRO A 145 -8.03 -1.98 -29.60
C PRO A 145 -9.17 -2.11 -30.61
N ASP A 146 -9.90 -1.03 -30.91
CA ASP A 146 -10.94 -1.04 -31.95
C ASP A 146 -11.01 0.33 -32.64
N GLU A 147 -10.04 0.64 -33.48
CA GLU A 147 -10.20 1.63 -34.54
C GLU A 147 -9.78 0.99 -35.88
N PRO A 148 -10.73 0.67 -36.78
CA PRO A 148 -10.40 0.10 -38.08
C PRO A 148 -9.74 1.15 -38.98
N PRO A 149 -8.73 0.77 -39.79
CA PRO A 149 -7.96 1.72 -40.58
C PRO A 149 -8.80 2.33 -41.73
N PRO A 150 -8.70 3.65 -42.00
CA PRO A 150 -9.32 4.24 -43.17
C PRO A 150 -8.64 3.75 -44.46
N ALA A 151 -9.49 3.44 -45.44
CA ALA A 151 -9.15 2.77 -46.69
C ALA A 151 -8.24 3.58 -47.65
N LEU A 152 -7.36 2.81 -48.29
CA LEU A 152 -6.61 2.99 -49.55
C LEU A 152 -6.91 4.23 -50.43
N GLY A 153 -5.89 5.07 -50.60
CA GLY A 153 -5.77 6.07 -51.66
C GLY A 153 -4.39 6.04 -52.33
N HIS A 154 -4.23 5.19 -53.35
CA HIS A 154 -3.45 5.36 -54.60
C HIS A 154 -2.07 6.09 -54.60
N ARG A 155 -1.03 5.27 -54.85
CA ARG A 155 0.29 5.46 -55.52
C ARG A 155 0.31 6.58 -56.61
N PRO A 156 1.41 7.36 -56.86
CA PRO A 156 2.63 6.85 -57.50
C PRO A 156 4.01 7.39 -57.08
N MET A 157 4.99 6.46 -57.15
CA MET A 157 6.44 6.67 -57.14
C MET A 157 6.86 7.59 -58.30
N PRO A 158 8.00 8.30 -58.18
CA PRO A 158 9.13 7.80 -58.99
C PRO A 158 10.56 8.07 -58.42
N PHE A 159 11.50 7.35 -59.05
CA PHE A 159 12.95 7.53 -59.17
C PHE A 159 13.90 7.25 -57.98
N VAL A 160 14.75 6.24 -58.24
CA VAL A 160 16.05 5.96 -57.62
C VAL A 160 17.10 6.92 -58.19
N THR A 161 17.85 7.60 -57.31
CA THR A 161 19.20 8.10 -57.60
C THR A 161 20.09 7.83 -56.40
N SER A 162 21.19 7.14 -56.66
CA SER A 162 22.28 6.80 -55.75
C SER A 162 23.24 7.97 -55.53
N THR A 163 23.57 8.29 -54.27
CA THR A 163 24.88 8.80 -53.83
C THR A 163 25.04 8.66 -52.30
N PRO A 164 26.26 8.41 -51.79
CA PRO A 164 26.52 8.11 -50.39
C PRO A 164 26.83 9.41 -49.63
N SER A 165 26.01 9.79 -48.65
CA SER A 165 26.43 10.74 -47.61
C SER A 165 25.39 10.80 -46.50
N ALA A 166 25.88 11.08 -45.30
CA ALA A 166 25.18 11.38 -44.07
C ALA A 166 24.53 10.18 -43.34
N ALA A 167 25.21 9.78 -42.26
CA ALA A 167 24.59 9.16 -41.11
C ALA A 167 23.34 9.96 -40.69
N PRO A 168 22.16 9.34 -40.57
CA PRO A 168 21.12 9.90 -39.74
C PRO A 168 21.42 9.46 -38.30
N THR A 169 21.94 10.38 -37.49
CA THR A 169 21.71 10.35 -36.04
C THR A 169 20.20 10.42 -35.83
N THR A 170 19.51 9.30 -35.93
CA THR A 170 18.16 9.16 -35.40
C THR A 170 18.32 9.24 -33.90
N VAL A 171 18.03 10.40 -33.33
CA VAL A 171 17.67 10.53 -31.92
C VAL A 171 16.65 9.43 -31.65
N SER A 172 17.06 8.36 -30.96
CA SER A 172 16.19 7.21 -30.72
C SER A 172 14.96 7.73 -30.02
N SER A 173 13.81 7.66 -30.68
CA SER A 173 12.55 8.03 -30.07
C SER A 173 12.41 7.22 -28.79
N ARG A 174 11.88 7.85 -27.73
CA ARG A 174 11.60 7.16 -26.45
C ARG A 174 10.83 5.85 -26.68
N TRP A 175 10.01 5.82 -27.73
CA TRP A 175 9.30 4.62 -28.18
C TRP A 175 10.19 3.53 -28.76
N ASP A 176 11.23 3.88 -29.52
CA ASP A 176 12.19 2.90 -30.04
C ASP A 176 13.07 2.34 -28.92
N GLN A 177 13.36 3.15 -27.91
CA GLN A 177 14.05 2.70 -26.70
C GLN A 177 13.19 1.73 -25.88
N ILE A 178 11.89 2.01 -25.74
CA ILE A 178 10.92 1.10 -25.09
C ILE A 178 10.76 -0.19 -25.89
N ARG A 179 10.67 -0.12 -27.23
CA ARG A 179 10.57 -1.31 -28.08
C ARG A 179 11.83 -2.17 -28.02
N ALA A 180 13.01 -1.56 -28.04
CA ALA A 180 14.27 -2.27 -27.89
C ALA A 180 14.43 -2.90 -26.49
N ALA A 181 13.96 -2.22 -25.43
CA ALA A 181 13.98 -2.75 -24.06
C ALA A 181 13.00 -3.92 -23.89
N ASN A 182 11.77 -3.81 -24.42
CA ASN A 182 10.77 -4.88 -24.36
C ASN A 182 11.19 -6.10 -25.17
N ALA A 183 11.82 -5.91 -26.35
CA ALA A 183 12.34 -7.03 -27.14
C ALA A 183 13.46 -7.80 -26.41
N ARG A 184 14.29 -7.11 -25.63
CA ARG A 184 15.36 -7.73 -24.81
C ARG A 184 14.82 -8.47 -23.59
N ASN A 185 13.68 -8.05 -23.04
CA ASN A 185 13.02 -8.68 -21.89
C ASN A 185 11.88 -9.63 -22.30
N SER A 186 11.92 -10.20 -23.51
CA SER A 186 10.93 -11.16 -24.02
C SER A 186 10.91 -12.53 -23.31
N GLY A 187 11.57 -12.65 -22.15
CA GLY A 187 11.38 -13.79 -21.25
C GLY A 187 9.98 -13.77 -20.62
N THR A 188 9.51 -14.95 -20.20
CA THR A 188 8.21 -15.21 -19.52
C THR A 188 7.68 -13.99 -18.78
N SER A 189 6.65 -13.35 -19.35
CA SER A 189 6.08 -12.15 -18.76
C SER A 189 5.53 -12.47 -17.36
N SER A 190 5.48 -11.47 -16.47
CA SER A 190 4.84 -11.62 -15.15
C SER A 190 3.42 -12.21 -15.24
N TRP A 191 2.71 -11.91 -16.34
CA TRP A 191 1.41 -12.48 -16.67
C TRP A 191 1.45 -13.98 -17.01
N ASP A 192 2.50 -14.44 -17.66
CA ASP A 192 2.70 -15.86 -17.93
C ASP A 192 3.06 -16.62 -16.66
N THR A 193 3.83 -16.02 -15.76
CA THR A 193 4.11 -16.60 -14.43
C THR A 193 2.83 -16.75 -13.61
N LEU A 194 1.95 -15.74 -13.64
CA LEU A 194 0.66 -15.78 -12.96
C LEU A 194 -0.29 -16.83 -13.57
N ARG A 195 -0.30 -16.94 -14.90
CA ARG A 195 -1.09 -17.97 -15.58
C ARG A 195 -0.56 -19.37 -15.26
N GLN A 196 0.75 -19.58 -15.33
CA GLN A 196 1.38 -20.85 -14.97
C GLN A 196 1.13 -21.22 -13.50
N SER A 197 1.12 -20.26 -12.57
CA SER A 197 0.82 -20.56 -11.18
C SER A 197 -0.64 -20.98 -11.00
N HIS A 198 -1.58 -20.28 -11.66
CA HIS A 198 -3.00 -20.66 -11.67
C HIS A 198 -3.24 -22.04 -12.29
N GLU A 199 -2.54 -22.36 -13.38
CA GLU A 199 -2.60 -23.67 -14.03
C GLU A 199 -1.99 -24.78 -13.17
N ARG A 200 -0.88 -24.54 -12.47
CA ARG A 200 -0.28 -25.53 -11.56
C ARG A 200 -1.19 -25.82 -10.37
N VAL A 201 -1.81 -24.78 -9.79
CA VAL A 201 -2.75 -24.94 -8.66
C VAL A 201 -4.01 -25.69 -9.10
N SER A 202 -4.54 -25.43 -10.30
CA SER A 202 -5.71 -26.14 -10.82
C SER A 202 -5.42 -27.62 -11.13
N VAL A 203 -4.25 -27.93 -11.72
CA VAL A 203 -3.85 -29.32 -12.03
C VAL A 203 -3.53 -30.12 -10.76
N GLN A 204 -2.87 -29.51 -9.76
CA GLN A 204 -2.54 -30.20 -8.51
C GLN A 204 -3.79 -30.50 -7.67
N ARG A 205 -4.82 -29.62 -7.72
CA ARG A 205 -6.13 -29.84 -7.08
C ARG A 205 -6.91 -30.99 -7.74
N SER A 206 -6.74 -31.18 -9.05
CA SER A 206 -7.32 -32.30 -9.81
C SER A 206 -6.70 -33.66 -9.45
N GLN A 207 -5.40 -33.72 -9.14
CA GLN A 207 -4.70 -34.98 -8.88
C GLN A 207 -4.90 -35.58 -7.47
N PHE A 208 -5.22 -34.77 -6.45
CA PHE A 208 -5.31 -35.23 -5.05
C PHE A 208 -6.75 -35.35 -4.50
N GLY A 209 -7.77 -35.13 -5.34
CA GLY A 209 -9.18 -35.03 -4.91
C GLY A 209 -10.14 -35.90 -5.72
N ALA A 210 -9.80 -37.16 -5.99
CA ALA A 210 -10.73 -38.11 -6.59
C ALA A 210 -11.58 -38.83 -5.51
N SER A 211 -12.46 -38.10 -4.83
CA SER A 211 -13.76 -38.65 -4.38
C SER A 211 -14.69 -37.52 -3.94
N THR A 212 -15.97 -37.61 -4.36
CA THR A 212 -17.11 -36.71 -4.11
C THR A 212 -17.07 -35.33 -4.78
N ASN A 213 -17.83 -35.21 -5.87
CA ASN A 213 -18.25 -34.02 -6.62
C ASN A 213 -17.43 -32.71 -6.43
N PRO A 214 -16.53 -32.37 -7.36
CA PRO A 214 -15.78 -31.10 -7.32
C PRO A 214 -16.66 -29.85 -7.40
N ASP A 215 -17.88 -29.98 -7.93
CA ASP A 215 -18.87 -28.89 -7.99
C ASP A 215 -19.43 -28.51 -6.62
N GLU A 216 -19.45 -29.41 -5.63
CA GLU A 216 -20.06 -29.16 -4.32
C GLU A 216 -19.14 -28.35 -3.40
N PHE A 217 -17.83 -28.59 -3.48
CA PHE A 217 -16.82 -27.80 -2.77
C PHE A 217 -16.66 -26.39 -3.36
N ALA A 218 -16.65 -26.26 -4.70
CA ALA A 218 -16.58 -24.94 -5.34
C ALA A 218 -17.83 -24.09 -5.03
N ARG A 219 -19.01 -24.71 -4.98
CA ARG A 219 -20.26 -24.05 -4.58
C ARG A 219 -20.28 -23.68 -3.09
N ASN A 220 -19.71 -24.51 -2.22
CA ASN A 220 -19.62 -24.20 -0.79
C ASN A 220 -18.63 -23.05 -0.49
N ASP A 221 -17.48 -23.02 -1.16
CA ASP A 221 -16.53 -21.90 -1.04
C ASP A 221 -17.19 -20.60 -1.53
N GLN A 222 -17.84 -20.64 -2.70
CA GLN A 222 -18.53 -19.48 -3.26
C GLN A 222 -19.71 -19.02 -2.39
N ALA A 223 -20.53 -19.95 -1.87
CA ALA A 223 -21.64 -19.62 -0.97
C ALA A 223 -21.15 -19.01 0.35
N THR A 224 -20.01 -19.45 0.86
CA THR A 224 -19.41 -18.90 2.09
C THR A 224 -18.86 -17.50 1.86
N GLU A 225 -18.24 -17.25 0.71
CA GLU A 225 -17.78 -15.92 0.31
C GLU A 225 -18.94 -14.94 0.07
N GLN A 226 -20.02 -15.42 -0.56
CA GLN A 226 -21.25 -14.65 -0.77
C GLN A 226 -21.88 -14.24 0.58
N ALA A 227 -21.98 -15.18 1.53
CA ALA A 227 -22.53 -14.91 2.85
C ALA A 227 -21.69 -13.90 3.64
N ARG A 228 -20.35 -13.93 3.49
CA ARG A 228 -19.47 -12.92 4.09
C ARG A 228 -19.66 -11.54 3.48
N PHE A 229 -19.86 -11.47 2.17
CA PHE A 229 -20.11 -10.22 1.47
C PHE A 229 -21.45 -9.61 1.90
N ASP A 230 -22.51 -10.42 1.96
CA ASP A 230 -23.82 -9.98 2.42
C ASP A 230 -23.80 -9.51 3.88
N ALA A 231 -23.04 -10.20 4.75
CA ALA A 231 -22.86 -9.79 6.15
C ALA A 231 -22.19 -8.41 6.29
N LEU A 232 -21.21 -8.10 5.44
CA LEU A 232 -20.57 -6.79 5.40
C LEU A 232 -21.52 -5.68 4.92
N LEU A 233 -22.34 -5.98 3.90
CA LEU A 233 -23.35 -5.06 3.38
C LEU A 233 -24.46 -4.76 4.41
N GLU A 234 -24.93 -5.78 5.12
CA GLU A 234 -25.91 -5.64 6.19
C GLU A 234 -25.35 -4.80 7.35
N GLN A 235 -24.06 -4.98 7.68
CA GLN A 235 -23.36 -4.19 8.68
C GLN A 235 -23.32 -2.71 8.28
N GLU A 236 -23.01 -2.39 7.02
CA GLU A 236 -23.02 -1.02 6.49
C GLU A 236 -24.44 -0.40 6.54
N ARG A 237 -25.48 -1.18 6.19
CA ARG A 237 -26.87 -0.73 6.25
C ARG A 237 -27.31 -0.39 7.68
N ASN A 238 -26.87 -1.17 8.67
CA ASN A 238 -27.17 -0.94 10.09
C ASN A 238 -26.45 0.30 10.66
N PHE A 239 -25.25 0.64 10.16
CA PHE A 239 -24.57 1.89 10.51
C PHE A 239 -25.37 3.14 10.06
N GLY A 240 -26.06 3.07 8.92
CA GLY A 240 -26.91 4.15 8.42
C GLY A 240 -28.22 4.35 9.19
N GLN A 241 -28.75 3.30 9.83
CA GLN A 241 -29.98 3.36 10.62
C GLN A 241 -29.73 3.82 12.06
N THR A 242 -28.68 3.31 12.69
CA THR A 242 -28.29 3.72 14.06
C THR A 242 -27.96 5.21 14.11
N SER A 243 -27.28 5.75 13.10
CA SER A 243 -26.98 7.19 13.00
C SER A 243 -28.23 8.09 12.87
N ASN A 244 -29.30 7.60 12.23
CA ASN A 244 -30.59 8.31 12.16
C ASN A 244 -31.41 8.20 13.45
N GLU A 245 -31.32 7.09 14.18
CA GLU A 245 -32.05 6.90 15.44
C GLU A 245 -31.52 7.81 16.57
N PHE A 246 -30.22 8.10 16.58
CA PHE A 246 -29.61 9.06 17.50
C PHE A 246 -29.98 10.53 17.21
N GLN A 247 -30.39 10.87 15.98
CA GLN A 247 -30.85 12.22 15.62
C GLN A 247 -32.30 12.48 16.05
N LYS A 248 -33.14 11.45 16.16
CA LYS A 248 -34.58 11.57 16.42
C LYS A 248 -34.97 11.62 17.92
N LYS A 249 -33.99 11.39 18.82
CA LYS A 249 -34.16 11.40 20.29
C LYS A 249 -33.62 12.67 20.99
N LYS A 250 -33.32 13.72 20.22
CA LYS A 250 -33.09 15.08 20.73
C LYS A 250 -34.28 15.96 20.43
#